data_AF-A0A1F3P0V9-F1
#
_entry.id   AF-A0A1F3P0V9-F1
#
_cell.length_a   1.000
_cell.length_b   1.000
_cell.length_c   1.000
_cell.angle_alpha   90.00
_cell.angle_beta   90.00
_cell.angle_gamma   90.00
#
_symmetry.space_group_name_H-M   'P 1'
#
loop_
_entity.id
_entity.type
_entity.pdbx_description
1 polymer ?
#
loop_
_entity_poly.entity_id
_entity_poly.type
_entity_poly.pdbx_seq_one_letter_code
_entity_poly.pdbx_strand_id
1 'polypeptide(L)'
;MNPYYFLYYKIYVFLNSINHTLKNTIIEWSAMCLVTALVGLNLFTLIVIFEIKSGHIYIDSAFPEKSLMGIILIINYFIFNRKDRYKKIIKKYTQKDSSLSSILVVFYCIMTFWLFFHYGSEARELRIKP
;
A
#
# COMPACT_ATOMS: atom_id res chain seq x y z
N MET A 1 -4.19 -15.54 9.85
CA MET A 1 -3.25 -14.41 10.06
C MET A 1 -3.79 -13.22 9.28
N ASN A 2 -3.89 -12.01 9.85
CA ASN A 2 -4.39 -10.87 9.05
C ASN A 2 -3.23 -10.35 8.17
N PRO A 3 -3.30 -10.48 6.82
CA PRO A 3 -2.21 -10.10 5.92
C PRO A 3 -1.94 -8.60 5.94
N TYR A 4 -2.96 -7.79 6.22
CA TYR A 4 -2.86 -6.35 6.28
C TYR A 4 -2.01 -5.87 7.46
N TYR A 5 -2.24 -6.46 8.63
CA TYR A 5 -1.46 -6.17 9.84
C TYR A 5 -0.04 -6.71 9.73
N PHE A 6 0.12 -7.81 9.00
CA PHE A 6 1.42 -8.39 8.73
C PHE A 6 2.27 -7.53 7.80
N LEU A 7 1.66 -7.00 6.72
CA LEU A 7 2.31 -6.05 5.81
C LEU A 7 2.77 -4.79 6.56
N TYR A 8 1.89 -4.20 7.38
CA TYR A 8 2.24 -3.07 8.24
C TYR A 8 3.43 -3.37 9.15
N TYR A 9 3.40 -4.52 9.85
CA TYR A 9 4.48 -4.95 10.73
C TYR A 9 5.82 -5.08 9.98
N LYS A 10 5.82 -5.69 8.79
CA LYS A 10 7.05 -5.87 8.01
C LYS A 10 7.63 -4.55 7.52
N ILE A 11 6.79 -3.63 7.06
CA ILE A 11 7.23 -2.28 6.68
C ILE A 11 7.76 -1.53 7.90
N TYR A 12 7.10 -1.64 9.06
CA TYR A 12 7.57 -1.05 10.31
C TYR A 12 8.96 -1.55 10.70
N VAL A 13 9.18 -2.86 10.70
CA VAL A 13 10.49 -3.47 11.04
C VAL A 13 11.56 -3.03 10.04
N PHE A 14 11.24 -3.00 8.75
CA PHE A 14 12.15 -2.54 7.71
C PHE A 14 12.57 -1.08 7.92
N LEU A 15 11.61 -0.17 8.13
CA LEU A 15 11.89 1.24 8.41
C LEU A 15 12.71 1.42 9.69
N ASN A 16 12.39 0.65 10.73
CA ASN A 16 13.13 0.65 11.99
C ASN A 16 14.57 0.13 11.85
N SER A 17 14.80 -0.83 10.95
CA SER A 17 16.14 -1.37 10.63
C SER A 17 17.00 -0.42 9.83
N ILE A 18 16.40 0.42 8.98
CA ILE A 18 17.14 1.40 8.16
C ILE A 18 17.45 2.65 8.99
N ASN A 19 16.51 3.04 9.85
CA ASN A 19 16.57 4.31 10.56
C ASN A 19 16.55 4.11 12.08
N HIS A 20 17.63 3.55 12.61
CA HIS A 20 17.81 3.36 14.05
C HIS A 20 17.77 4.66 14.87
N THR A 21 17.95 5.81 14.23
CA THR A 21 17.99 7.14 14.87
C THR A 21 16.65 7.86 14.88
N LEU A 22 15.65 7.36 14.15
CA LEU A 22 14.35 8.01 14.05
C LEU A 22 13.47 7.68 15.27
N LYS A 23 12.74 8.68 15.76
CA LYS A 23 11.77 8.49 16.85
C LYS A 23 10.71 7.46 16.41
N ASN A 24 10.35 6.53 17.30
CA ASN A 24 9.35 5.48 17.03
C ASN A 24 8.06 6.02 16.38
N THR A 25 7.57 7.18 16.84
CA THR A 25 6.39 7.84 16.26
C THR A 25 6.54 8.13 14.76
N ILE A 26 7.71 8.57 14.30
CA ILE A 26 7.93 8.87 12.88
C ILE A 26 7.88 7.58 12.06
N ILE A 27 8.44 6.48 12.59
CA ILE A 27 8.44 5.17 11.94
C ILE A 27 7.00 4.63 11.81
N GLU A 28 6.16 4.80 12.83
CA GLU A 28 4.76 4.37 12.83
C GLU A 28 3.96 5.08 11.74
N TRP A 29 4.04 6.41 11.70
CA TRP A 29 3.36 7.21 10.67
C TRP A 29 3.89 6.89 9.27
N SER A 30 5.19 6.70 9.13
CA SER A 30 5.81 6.34 7.84
C SER A 30 5.36 4.96 7.35
N ALA A 31 5.31 3.97 8.25
CA ALA A 31 4.81 2.64 7.93
C ALA A 31 3.34 2.68 7.48
N MET A 32 2.51 3.47 8.19
CA MET A 32 1.11 3.66 7.83
C MET A 32 0.96 4.33 6.45
N CYS A 33 1.73 5.39 6.18
CA CYS A 33 1.71 6.08 4.89
C CYS A 33 2.14 5.15 3.74
N LEU A 34 3.18 4.33 3.93
CA LEU A 34 3.62 3.36 2.92
C LEU A 34 2.58 2.28 2.66
N VAL A 35 1.96 1.72 3.71
CA VAL A 35 0.85 0.77 3.54
C VAL A 35 -0.31 1.43 2.77
N THR A 36 -0.64 2.67 3.12
CA THR A 36 -1.67 3.46 2.41
C THR A 36 -1.34 3.63 0.94
N ALA A 37 -0.09 3.99 0.62
CA ALA A 37 0.36 4.15 -0.75
C ALA A 37 0.29 2.82 -1.53
N LEU A 38 0.69 1.70 -0.93
CA LEU A 38 0.61 0.37 -1.56
C LEU A 38 -0.84 -0.06 -1.83
N VAL A 39 -1.74 0.16 -0.88
CA VAL A 39 -3.17 -0.13 -1.08
C VAL A 39 -3.75 0.78 -2.15
N GLY A 40 -3.40 2.07 -2.12
CA GLY A 40 -3.79 3.04 -3.14
C GLY A 40 -3.34 2.59 -4.52
N LEU A 41 -2.06 2.25 -4.68
CA LEU A 41 -1.51 1.74 -5.94
C LEU A 41 -2.26 0.51 -6.44
N ASN A 42 -2.55 -0.47 -5.58
CA ASN A 42 -3.32 -1.65 -5.98
C ASN A 42 -4.75 -1.30 -6.43
N LEU A 43 -5.42 -0.39 -5.73
CA LEU A 43 -6.76 0.06 -6.13
C LEU A 43 -6.71 0.81 -7.47
N PHE A 44 -5.73 1.68 -7.68
CA PHE A 44 -5.53 2.33 -8.98
C PHE A 44 -5.27 1.33 -10.10
N THR A 45 -4.37 0.35 -9.88
CA THR A 45 -4.12 -0.71 -10.86
C THR A 45 -5.39 -1.48 -11.21
N LEU A 46 -6.23 -1.81 -10.23
CA LEU A 46 -7.51 -2.48 -10.46
C LEU A 46 -8.48 -1.64 -11.29
N ILE A 47 -8.57 -0.34 -11.02
CA ILE A 47 -9.37 0.60 -11.82
C ILE A 47 -8.86 0.61 -13.26
N VAL A 48 -7.55 0.76 -13.47
CA VAL A 48 -6.93 0.78 -14.80
C VAL A 48 -7.19 -0.51 -15.56
N ILE A 49 -7.03 -1.67 -14.92
CA ILE A 49 -7.35 -2.97 -15.54
C ILE A 49 -8.83 -3.03 -15.94
N PHE A 50 -9.73 -2.50 -15.10
CA PHE A 50 -11.16 -2.47 -15.39
C PHE A 50 -11.49 -1.56 -16.58
N GLU A 51 -10.84 -0.41 -16.70
CA GLU A 51 -10.94 0.46 -17.88
C GLU A 51 -10.52 -0.28 -19.15
N ILE A 52 -9.32 -0.87 -19.14
CA ILE A 52 -8.76 -1.60 -20.29
C ILE A 52 -9.71 -2.72 -20.74
N LYS A 53 -10.24 -3.50 -19.79
CA LYS A 53 -11.11 -4.65 -20.10
C LYS A 53 -12.53 -4.27 -20.51
N SER A 54 -13.08 -3.19 -19.95
CA SER A 54 -14.44 -2.75 -20.28
C SER A 54 -14.51 -1.89 -21.53
N GLY A 55 -13.36 -1.37 -22.00
CA GLY A 55 -13.31 -0.41 -23.11
C GLY A 55 -13.89 0.97 -22.77
N HIS A 56 -14.29 1.18 -21.52
CA HIS A 56 -14.81 2.44 -21.02
C HIS A 56 -13.75 3.14 -20.17
N ILE A 57 -13.44 4.40 -20.50
CA ILE A 57 -12.58 5.26 -19.70
C ILE A 57 -13.45 5.82 -18.57
N TYR A 58 -13.18 5.41 -17.33
CA TYR A 58 -13.91 5.86 -16.13
C TYR A 58 -13.19 7.03 -15.44
N ILE A 59 -11.88 7.17 -15.65
CA ILE A 59 -11.03 8.26 -15.16
C ILE A 59 -11.18 9.46 -16.09
N ASP A 60 -12.42 9.86 -16.35
CA ASP A 60 -12.74 11.14 -16.99
C ASP A 60 -13.37 12.07 -15.92
N SER A 61 -12.50 12.82 -15.26
CA SER A 61 -12.75 14.13 -14.61
C SER A 61 -13.67 14.28 -13.38
N ALA A 62 -14.49 13.31 -12.97
CA ALA A 62 -15.49 13.58 -11.91
C ALA A 62 -15.10 13.15 -10.47
N PHE A 63 -14.26 12.12 -10.30
CA PHE A 63 -13.82 11.67 -8.98
C PHE A 63 -12.33 12.00 -8.80
N PRO A 64 -11.97 12.94 -7.90
CA PRO A 64 -10.57 13.29 -7.75
C PRO A 64 -9.85 12.09 -7.13
N GLU A 65 -8.91 11.50 -7.87
CA GLU A 65 -7.99 10.45 -7.38
C GLU A 65 -7.38 10.80 -6.00
N LYS A 66 -7.23 12.10 -5.74
CA LYS A 66 -6.79 12.69 -4.48
C LYS A 66 -7.75 12.45 -3.30
N SER A 67 -9.07 12.45 -3.51
CA SER A 67 -10.04 12.19 -2.43
C SER A 67 -10.06 10.73 -2.02
N LEU A 68 -9.89 9.80 -2.97
CA LEU A 68 -9.80 8.37 -2.68
C LEU A 68 -8.57 8.06 -1.82
N MET A 69 -7.40 8.62 -2.16
CA MET A 69 -6.19 8.46 -1.36
C MET A 69 -6.35 9.03 0.06
N GLY A 70 -7.02 10.20 0.19
CA GLY A 70 -7.33 10.78 1.49
C GLY A 70 -8.25 9.91 2.35
N ILE A 71 -9.29 9.31 1.76
CA ILE A 71 -10.19 8.39 2.46
C ILE A 71 -9.43 7.15 2.95
N ILE A 72 -8.58 6.55 2.11
CA ILE A 72 -7.78 5.38 2.48
C ILE A 72 -6.81 5.73 3.61
N LEU A 73 -6.18 6.91 3.58
CA LEU A 73 -5.29 7.38 4.64
C LEU A 73 -6.04 7.48 5.98
N ILE A 74 -7.23 8.08 5.99
CA ILE A 74 -8.07 8.22 7.19
C ILE A 74 -8.48 6.86 7.73
N ILE A 75 -8.91 5.93 6.87
CA ILE A 75 -9.25 4.56 7.26
C ILE A 75 -8.04 3.87 7.91
N ASN A 76 -6.86 4.02 7.29
CA ASN A 76 -5.62 3.42 7.79
C ASN A 76 -5.18 3.99 9.13
N TYR A 77 -5.37 5.29 9.35
CA TYR A 77 -5.16 5.90 10.65
C TYR A 77 -6.03 5.25 11.74
N PHE A 78 -7.32 5.03 11.46
CA PHE A 78 -8.21 4.38 12.41
C PHE A 78 -7.86 2.91 12.68
N ILE A 79 -7.33 2.22 11.68
CA ILE A 79 -6.94 0.81 11.77
C ILE A 79 -5.66 0.63 12.58
N PHE A 80 -4.62 1.43 12.28
CA PHE A 80 -3.27 1.23 12.82
C PHE A 80 -2.93 2.12 14.00
N ASN A 81 -3.25 3.41 13.93
CA ASN A 81 -2.73 4.39 14.89
C ASN A 81 -3.73 4.74 16.01
N ARG A 82 -5.03 4.55 15.80
CA ARG A 82 -6.03 4.82 16.84
C ARG A 82 -5.80 3.95 18.08
N LYS A 83 -5.69 4.58 19.25
CA LYS A 83 -5.54 3.90 20.56
C LYS A 83 -4.34 2.93 20.61
N ASP A 84 -3.20 3.33 20.04
CA ASP A 84 -1.96 2.55 20.06
C ASP A 84 -2.08 1.12 19.49
N ARG A 85 -3.01 0.89 18.56
CA ARG A 85 -3.25 -0.44 17.96
C ARG A 85 -1.99 -1.00 17.31
N TYR A 86 -1.15 -0.16 16.73
CA TYR A 86 0.12 -0.56 16.14
C TYR A 86 1.03 -1.30 17.14
N LYS A 87 1.06 -0.91 18.43
CA LYS A 87 1.85 -1.61 19.46
C LYS A 87 1.38 -3.06 19.64
N LYS A 88 0.07 -3.27 19.60
CA LYS A 88 -0.54 -4.62 19.67
C LYS A 88 -0.20 -5.44 18.43
N ILE A 89 -0.18 -4.81 17.26
CA ILE A 89 0.21 -5.46 16.01
C ILE A 89 1.69 -5.90 16.09
N ILE A 90 2.60 -4.98 16.42
CA ILE A 90 4.04 -5.29 16.52
C ILE A 90 4.26 -6.43 17.51
N LYS A 91 3.75 -6.31 18.76
CA LYS A 91 3.92 -7.34 19.79
C LYS A 91 3.41 -8.72 19.35
N LYS A 92 2.29 -8.76 18.61
CA LYS A 92 1.69 -10.01 18.10
C LYS A 92 2.54 -10.71 17.04
N TYR A 93 3.21 -9.94 16.19
CA TYR A 93 3.96 -10.48 15.05
C TYR A 93 5.45 -10.66 15.32
N THR A 94 6.05 -9.91 16.25
CA THR A 94 7.43 -10.15 16.72
C THR A 94 7.62 -11.57 17.26
N GLN A 95 6.62 -12.13 17.92
CA GLN A 95 6.69 -13.50 18.47
C GLN A 95 6.55 -14.61 17.42
N LYS A 96 6.16 -14.27 16.19
CA LYS A 96 5.81 -15.25 15.13
C LYS A 96 6.67 -15.09 13.88
N ASP A 97 7.70 -14.27 13.94
CA ASP A 97 8.38 -13.83 12.73
C ASP A 97 9.37 -14.88 12.21
N SER A 98 9.33 -15.16 10.90
CA SER A 98 10.30 -16.01 10.20
C SER A 98 10.94 -15.23 9.04
N SER A 99 12.20 -15.51 8.72
CA SER A 99 12.94 -14.80 7.67
C SER A 99 12.30 -14.91 6.27
N LEU A 100 11.72 -16.07 5.95
CA LEU A 100 11.03 -16.33 4.67
C LEU A 100 9.86 -15.37 4.42
N SER A 101 9.22 -14.92 5.48
CA SER A 101 8.06 -14.03 5.38
C SER A 101 8.41 -12.59 4.96
N SER A 102 9.67 -12.16 5.13
CA SER A 102 10.16 -10.87 4.64
C SER A 102 10.31 -10.88 3.11
N ILE A 103 10.78 -12.00 2.54
CA ILE A 103 10.96 -12.15 1.09
C ILE A 103 9.62 -12.02 0.36
N LEU A 104 8.56 -12.63 0.91
CA LEU A 104 7.21 -12.54 0.35
C LEU A 104 6.69 -11.10 0.32
N VAL A 105 6.96 -10.29 1.34
CA VAL A 105 6.55 -8.88 1.36
C VAL A 105 7.33 -8.05 0.34
N VAL A 106 8.64 -8.28 0.21
CA VAL A 106 9.45 -7.61 -0.82
C VAL A 106 8.95 -7.98 -2.21
N PHE A 107 8.70 -9.26 -2.46
CA PHE A 107 8.15 -9.74 -3.73
C PHE A 107 6.79 -9.12 -4.01
N TYR A 108 5.90 -9.05 -3.02
CA TYR A 108 4.60 -8.37 -3.13
C TYR A 108 4.74 -6.89 -3.51
N CYS A 109 5.67 -6.15 -2.88
CA CYS A 109 5.93 -4.77 -3.23
C CYS A 109 6.43 -4.64 -4.69
N ILE A 110 7.39 -5.47 -5.11
CA ILE A 110 7.91 -5.48 -6.48
C ILE A 110 6.79 -5.77 -7.49
N MET A 111 5.98 -6.80 -7.23
CA MET A 111 4.84 -7.15 -8.09
C MET A 111 3.81 -6.02 -8.17
N THR A 112 3.52 -5.36 -7.05
CA THR A 112 2.59 -4.21 -7.02
C THR A 112 3.08 -3.09 -7.93
N PHE A 113 4.36 -2.72 -7.85
CA PHE A 113 4.94 -1.71 -8.72
C PHE A 113 4.98 -2.16 -10.19
N TRP A 114 5.41 -3.39 -10.46
CA TRP A 114 5.47 -3.93 -11.81
C TRP A 114 4.10 -3.92 -12.51
N LEU A 115 3.05 -4.40 -11.83
CA LEU A 115 1.68 -4.39 -12.35
C LEU A 115 1.18 -2.97 -12.61
N PHE A 116 1.44 -2.04 -11.69
CA PHE A 116 1.05 -0.64 -11.86
C PHE A 116 1.70 -0.01 -13.09
N PHE A 117 3.01 -0.20 -13.30
CA PHE A 117 3.71 0.35 -14.46
C PHE A 117 3.27 -0.31 -15.77
N HIS A 118 3.11 -1.64 -15.78
CA HIS A 118 2.73 -2.40 -16.96
C HIS A 118 1.32 -2.01 -17.46
N TYR A 119 0.31 -2.06 -16.60
CA TYR A 119 -1.05 -1.65 -16.99
C TYR A 119 -1.17 -0.14 -17.18
N GLY A 120 -0.39 0.66 -16.44
CA GLY A 120 -0.31 2.10 -16.64
C GLY A 120 0.31 2.50 -17.98
N SER A 121 1.21 1.70 -18.56
CA SER A 121 1.67 1.91 -19.94
C SER A 121 0.60 1.52 -20.96
N GLU A 122 -0.05 0.37 -20.79
CA GLU A 122 -1.10 -0.10 -21.72
C GLU A 122 -2.29 0.86 -21.80
N ALA A 123 -2.78 1.35 -20.66
CA ALA A 123 -3.87 2.32 -20.63
C ALA A 123 -3.50 3.65 -21.29
N ARG A 124 -2.23 4.07 -21.23
CA ARG A 124 -1.75 5.27 -21.92
C ARG A 124 -1.74 5.08 -23.44
N GLU A 125 -1.30 3.92 -23.93
CA GLU A 125 -1.32 3.62 -25.36
C GLU A 125 -2.75 3.60 -25.94
N LEU A 126 -3.71 3.04 -25.20
CA LEU A 126 -5.11 3.00 -25.60
C LEU A 126 -5.77 4.38 -25.66
N ARG A 127 -5.32 5.35 -24.84
CA ARG A 127 -5.81 6.73 -24.88
C ARG A 127 -5.23 7.56 -26.03
N ILE A 128 -4.12 7.13 -26.62
CA ILE A 128 -3.43 7.86 -27.70
C ILE A 128 -3.81 7.33 -29.09
N LYS A 129 -4.24 6.06 -29.20
CA LYS A 129 -4.73 5.51 -30.46
C LYS A 129 -6.18 5.95 -30.72
N PRO A 130 -6.45 6.66 -31.83
CA PRO A 130 -7.80 7.12 -32.20
C PRO A 130 -8.72 5.97 -32.61
#